data_AF-A0A2J8TY76-F1
#
_entry.id   AF-A0A2J8TY76-F1
#
_cell.length_a   1.000
_cell.length_b   1.000
_cell.length_c   1.000
_cell.angle_alpha   90.00
_cell.angle_beta   90.00
_cell.angle_gamma   90.00
#
_symmetry.space_group_name_H-M   'P 1'
#
loop_
_entity.id
_entity.type
_entity.pdbx_description
1 polymer ?
#
loop_
_entity_poly.entity_id
_entity_poly.type
_entity_poly.pdbx_seq_one_letter_code
_entity_poly.pdbx_strand_id
1 'polypeptide(L)'
;LLIAGTNSSDLQQILSLLESNKDLLLTSSYLSDSGSTGEHTKSLVTQYLNATGNRWCSWSLSQARLLTSFLPAQLLRLYQLMLFTLPGTPVFSYGDEIGLDAAALPGQPHEGLLLRFPYAA
;
A
#
# COMPACT_ATOMS: atom_id res chain seq x y z
N LEU A 1 -1.03 1.80 -19.06
CA LEU A 1 -0.51 1.76 -17.68
C LEU A 1 -1.04 0.50 -17.02
N LEU A 2 -0.16 -0.37 -16.51
CA LEU A 2 -0.53 -1.59 -15.79
C LEU A 2 0.02 -1.50 -14.36
N ILE A 3 -0.66 -2.13 -13.42
CA ILE A 3 -0.21 -2.27 -12.04
C ILE A 3 -0.02 -3.77 -11.78
N ALA A 4 1.19 -4.18 -11.41
CA ALA A 4 1.47 -5.53 -10.95
C ALA A 4 1.56 -5.54 -9.42
N GLY A 5 1.09 -6.63 -8.80
CA GLY A 5 1.22 -6.87 -7.37
C GLY A 5 2.11 -8.07 -7.09
N THR A 6 2.95 -7.98 -6.07
CA THR A 6 3.71 -9.11 -5.53
C THR A 6 3.63 -9.13 -4.01
N ASN A 7 3.60 -10.32 -3.40
CA ASN A 7 3.75 -10.48 -1.95
C ASN A 7 5.21 -10.53 -1.51
N SER A 8 6.17 -10.46 -2.44
CA SER A 8 7.58 -10.51 -2.11
C SER A 8 8.01 -9.24 -1.37
N SER A 9 8.79 -9.43 -0.30
CA SER A 9 9.54 -8.38 0.38
C SER A 9 11.02 -8.37 -0.05
N ASP A 10 11.42 -9.26 -0.97
CA ASP A 10 12.80 -9.33 -1.47
C ASP A 10 13.04 -8.30 -2.56
N LEU A 11 14.05 -7.45 -2.35
CA LEU A 11 14.39 -6.37 -3.28
C LEU A 11 14.84 -6.90 -4.64
N GLN A 12 15.59 -8.00 -4.70
CA GLN A 12 16.14 -8.51 -5.97
C GLN A 12 15.03 -9.06 -6.87
N GLN A 13 14.07 -9.79 -6.29
CA GLN A 13 12.88 -10.24 -7.01
C GLN A 13 12.07 -9.06 -7.54
N ILE A 14 11.86 -8.04 -6.73
CA ILE A 14 11.15 -6.81 -7.14
C ILE A 14 11.88 -6.12 -8.31
N LEU A 15 13.21 -5.97 -8.23
CA LEU A 15 13.99 -5.32 -9.28
C LEU A 15 13.96 -6.11 -10.58
N SER A 16 14.04 -7.44 -10.53
CA SER A 16 13.95 -8.28 -11.74
C SER A 16 12.62 -8.08 -12.49
N LEU A 17 11.52 -7.86 -11.76
CA LEU A 17 10.21 -7.55 -12.35
C LEU A 17 10.20 -6.15 -12.97
N LEU A 18 10.77 -5.15 -12.29
CA LEU A 18 10.83 -3.76 -12.77
C LEU A 18 11.77 -3.59 -13.98
N GLU A 19 12.88 -4.33 -14.04
CA GLU A 19 13.81 -4.28 -15.17
C GLU A 19 13.16 -4.80 -16.47
N SER A 20 12.29 -5.79 -16.35
CA SER A 20 11.57 -6.36 -17.49
C SER A 20 10.48 -5.43 -18.06
N ASN A 21 10.01 -4.44 -17.29
CA ASN A 21 8.88 -3.59 -17.68
C ASN A 21 9.04 -2.14 -17.18
N LYS A 22 9.43 -1.22 -18.07
CA LYS A 22 9.74 0.18 -17.73
C LYS A 22 8.53 1.04 -17.33
N ASP A 23 7.33 0.69 -17.79
CA ASP A 23 6.09 1.45 -17.56
C ASP A 23 5.16 0.79 -16.52
N LEU A 24 5.68 -0.15 -15.74
CA LEU A 24 4.92 -0.93 -14.76
C LEU A 24 4.98 -0.28 -13.38
N LEU A 25 3.82 -0.02 -12.79
CA LEU A 25 3.74 0.25 -11.35
C LEU A 25 3.69 -1.09 -10.62
N LEU A 26 4.55 -1.27 -9.63
CA LEU A 26 4.64 -2.49 -8.83
C LEU A 26 4.25 -2.20 -7.37
N THR A 27 3.20 -2.85 -6.89
CA THR A 27 2.86 -2.87 -5.46
C THR A 27 3.47 -4.11 -4.83
N SER A 28 4.14 -3.94 -3.68
CA SER A 28 4.83 -5.03 -3.00
C SER A 28 4.70 -4.95 -1.49
N SER A 29 5.13 -6.02 -0.82
CA SER A 29 5.27 -6.10 0.64
C SER A 29 6.63 -5.62 1.14
N TYR A 30 7.45 -4.97 0.29
CA TYR A 30 8.80 -4.51 0.65
C TYR A 30 8.83 -3.59 1.88
N LEU A 31 7.86 -2.67 1.98
CA LEU A 31 7.77 -1.75 3.11
C LEU A 31 6.95 -2.33 4.29
N SER A 32 6.32 -3.50 4.14
CA SER A 32 5.57 -4.11 5.26
C SER A 32 6.47 -4.65 6.36
N ASP A 33 7.70 -5.02 6.02
CA ASP A 33 8.71 -5.50 6.96
C ASP A 33 9.57 -4.36 7.53
N SER A 34 9.18 -3.10 7.29
CA SER A 34 9.85 -1.98 7.95
C SER A 34 9.48 -2.01 9.44
N GLY A 35 10.21 -2.82 10.22
CA GLY A 35 10.14 -2.82 11.67
C GLY A 35 10.07 -1.40 12.18
N SER A 36 9.34 -1.16 13.27
CA SER A 36 8.82 0.14 13.74
C SER A 36 9.85 1.26 14.01
N THR A 37 11.11 1.10 13.60
CA THR A 37 12.19 2.07 13.71
C THR A 37 12.33 2.89 12.42
N GLY A 38 12.20 4.21 12.52
CA GLY A 38 12.28 5.12 11.36
C GLY A 38 13.59 5.03 10.55
N GLU A 39 14.72 4.72 11.19
CA GLU A 39 16.01 4.51 10.48
C GLU A 39 15.97 3.30 9.55
N HIS A 40 15.24 2.23 9.91
CA HIS A 40 15.10 1.07 9.06
C HIS A 40 14.24 1.38 7.83
N THR A 41 13.09 2.05 8.03
CA THR A 41 12.24 2.51 6.92
C THR A 41 13.01 3.44 5.98
N LYS A 42 13.80 4.38 6.51
CA LYS A 42 14.65 5.27 5.72
C LYS A 42 15.68 4.49 4.90
N SER A 43 16.33 3.49 5.49
CA SER A 43 17.28 2.63 4.80
C SER A 43 16.61 1.86 3.65
N LEU A 44 15.44 1.27 3.88
CA LEU A 44 14.67 0.56 2.85
C LEU A 44 14.29 1.47 1.68
N VAL A 45 13.71 2.64 1.97
CA VAL A 45 13.33 3.62 0.94
C VAL A 45 14.55 4.05 0.12
N THR A 46 15.68 4.32 0.78
CA THR A 46 16.92 4.75 0.11
C THR A 46 17.48 3.64 -0.78
N GLN A 47 17.53 2.40 -0.28
CA GLN A 47 17.99 1.24 -1.06
C GLN A 47 17.12 1.01 -2.30
N TYR A 48 15.80 1.09 -2.15
CA TYR A 48 14.86 0.93 -3.25
C TYR A 48 15.03 2.00 -4.33
N LEU A 49 15.14 3.29 -3.93
CA LEU A 49 15.36 4.39 -4.86
C LEU A 49 16.70 4.28 -5.59
N ASN A 50 17.76 3.93 -4.87
CA ASN A 50 19.09 3.73 -5.43
C ASN A 50 19.09 2.59 -6.46
N ALA A 51 18.46 1.46 -6.13
CA ALA A 51 18.41 0.31 -7.02
C ALA A 51 17.53 0.55 -8.25
N THR A 52 16.47 1.34 -8.10
CA THR A 52 15.58 1.68 -9.21
C THR A 52 16.10 2.86 -10.05
N GLY A 53 17.25 3.44 -9.67
CA GLY A 53 17.90 4.53 -10.39
C GLY A 53 17.05 5.80 -10.47
N ASN A 54 16.29 6.10 -9.41
CA ASN A 54 15.34 7.22 -9.35
C ASN A 54 14.27 7.23 -10.48
N ARG A 55 13.95 6.07 -11.07
CA ARG A 55 12.80 5.96 -11.98
C ARG A 55 11.50 6.21 -11.21
N TRP A 56 10.44 6.56 -11.94
CA TRP A 56 9.12 6.72 -11.36
C TRP A 56 8.62 5.37 -10.82
N CYS A 57 8.43 5.27 -9.51
CA CYS A 57 8.02 4.03 -8.83
C CYS A 57 6.65 4.19 -8.18
N SER A 58 6.03 3.07 -7.79
CA SER A 58 4.88 3.07 -6.88
C SER A 58 5.29 2.78 -5.44
N TRP A 59 4.53 3.32 -4.50
CA TRP A 59 4.73 3.16 -3.06
C TRP A 59 3.48 2.54 -2.43
N SER A 60 3.64 1.36 -1.85
CA SER A 60 2.60 0.64 -1.12
C SER A 60 3.19 -0.14 0.03
N LEU A 61 2.43 -0.38 1.09
CA LEU A 61 2.85 -1.33 2.14
C LEU A 61 2.53 -2.78 1.77
N SER A 62 1.54 -3.00 0.92
CA SER A 62 1.17 -4.33 0.45
C SER A 62 0.52 -4.25 -0.92
N GLN A 63 0.35 -5.41 -1.56
CA GLN A 63 -0.36 -5.45 -2.84
C GLN A 63 -1.86 -5.14 -2.76
N ALA A 64 -2.54 -5.50 -1.66
CA ALA A 64 -4.01 -5.48 -1.58
C ALA A 64 -4.60 -5.44 -0.15
N ARG A 65 -3.77 -5.35 0.89
CA ARG A 65 -4.21 -5.33 2.30
C ARG A 65 -4.19 -3.90 2.84
N LEU A 66 -5.11 -3.63 3.77
CA LEU A 66 -5.21 -2.36 4.48
C LEU A 66 -3.96 -2.09 5.32
N LEU A 67 -3.59 -0.81 5.47
CA LEU A 67 -2.48 -0.35 6.30
C LEU A 67 -2.63 -0.80 7.76
N THR A 68 -3.87 -0.86 8.25
CA THR A 68 -4.22 -1.30 9.61
C THR A 68 -3.83 -2.75 9.89
N SER A 69 -3.63 -3.57 8.86
CA SER A 69 -3.12 -4.94 9.04
C SER A 69 -1.63 -5.00 9.40
N PHE A 70 -0.88 -3.92 9.17
CA PHE A 70 0.58 -3.86 9.38
C PHE A 70 0.98 -2.83 10.43
N LEU A 71 0.19 -1.77 10.58
CA LEU A 71 0.54 -0.62 11.40
C LEU A 71 -0.50 -0.38 12.48
N PRO A 72 -0.07 -0.02 13.71
CA PRO A 72 -0.98 0.49 14.72
C PRO A 72 -1.54 1.87 14.30
N ALA A 73 -2.72 2.22 14.82
CA ALA A 73 -3.43 3.46 14.48
C ALA A 73 -2.58 4.74 14.63
N GLN A 74 -1.65 4.74 15.59
CA GLN A 74 -0.74 5.86 15.89
C GLN A 74 0.22 6.16 14.73
N LEU A 75 0.59 5.16 13.92
CA LEU A 75 1.54 5.30 12.81
C LEU A 75 0.86 5.49 11.45
N LEU A 76 -0.45 5.26 11.33
CA LEU A 76 -1.17 5.35 10.05
C LEU A 76 -0.98 6.70 9.37
N ARG A 77 -1.19 7.80 10.10
CA ARG A 77 -1.04 9.16 9.54
C ARG A 77 0.38 9.48 9.12
N LEU A 78 1.37 8.97 9.85
CA LEU A 78 2.78 9.15 9.52
C LEU A 78 3.13 8.42 8.22
N TYR A 79 2.69 7.18 8.07
CA TYR A 79 2.91 6.39 6.86
C TYR A 79 2.14 6.93 5.67
N GLN A 80 0.91 7.41 5.84
CA GLN A 80 0.16 8.09 4.80
C GLN A 80 0.92 9.33 4.31
N LEU A 81 1.36 10.20 5.22
CA LEU A 81 2.14 11.39 4.87
C LEU A 81 3.44 11.02 4.14
N MET A 82 4.15 10.01 4.62
CA MET A 82 5.37 9.51 3.98
C MET A 82 5.09 9.03 2.56
N LEU A 83 4.12 8.14 2.36
CA LEU A 83 3.79 7.60 1.03
C LEU A 83 3.38 8.70 0.05
N PHE A 84 2.63 9.72 0.49
CA PHE A 84 2.26 10.87 -0.34
C PHE A 84 3.43 11.80 -0.69
N THR A 85 4.51 11.80 0.09
CA THR A 85 5.66 12.70 -0.09
C THR A 85 6.87 12.03 -0.73
N LEU A 86 6.86 10.70 -0.88
CA LEU A 86 7.88 9.97 -1.60
C LEU A 86 7.76 10.18 -3.11
N PRO A 87 8.88 10.24 -3.85
CA PRO A 87 8.87 10.44 -5.30
C PRO A 87 8.29 9.21 -6.00
N GLY A 88 7.06 9.30 -6.47
CA GLY A 88 6.37 8.20 -7.14
C GLY A 88 4.85 8.28 -7.01
N THR A 89 4.17 7.17 -7.30
CA THR A 89 2.72 7.04 -7.18
C THR A 89 2.37 6.27 -5.89
N PRO A 90 1.77 6.92 -4.88
CA PRO A 90 1.26 6.19 -3.72
C PRO A 90 0.03 5.37 -4.11
N VAL A 91 -0.02 4.12 -3.64
CA VAL A 91 -1.14 3.20 -3.88
C VAL A 91 -1.70 2.76 -2.53
N PHE A 92 -3.00 3.01 -2.34
CA PHE A 92 -3.74 2.67 -1.14
C PHE A 92 -4.91 1.75 -1.47
N SER A 93 -5.36 0.99 -0.49
CA SER A 93 -6.60 0.22 -0.57
C SER A 93 -7.77 1.09 -0.10
N TYR A 94 -8.96 0.83 -0.63
CA TYR A 94 -10.18 1.48 -0.14
C TYR A 94 -10.39 1.19 1.35
N GLY A 95 -10.63 2.24 2.14
CA GLY A 95 -10.73 2.17 3.60
C GLY A 95 -9.47 2.65 4.31
N ASP A 96 -8.31 2.70 3.65
CA ASP A 96 -7.10 3.26 4.26
C ASP A 96 -7.25 4.74 4.60
N GLU A 97 -8.04 5.50 3.82
CA GLU A 97 -8.28 6.93 4.03
C GLU A 97 -9.05 7.23 5.31
N ILE A 98 -9.92 6.31 5.74
CA ILE A 98 -10.67 6.39 7.01
C ILE A 98 -9.98 5.62 8.15
N GLY A 99 -8.86 4.94 7.86
CA GLY A 99 -8.21 4.06 8.83
C GLY A 99 -9.05 2.83 9.18
N LEU A 100 -9.73 2.25 8.18
CA LEU A 100 -10.57 1.07 8.33
C LEU A 100 -9.76 -0.10 8.92
N ASP A 101 -10.16 -0.56 10.08
CA ASP A 101 -9.61 -1.76 10.71
C ASP A 101 -10.66 -2.87 10.69
N ALA A 102 -10.47 -3.83 9.78
CA ALA A 102 -11.36 -4.97 9.63
C ALA A 102 -11.39 -5.89 10.88
N ALA A 103 -10.36 -5.87 11.72
CA ALA A 103 -10.35 -6.62 12.98
C ALA A 103 -11.15 -5.91 14.09
N ALA A 104 -11.26 -4.58 14.03
CA ALA A 104 -12.02 -3.79 14.98
C ALA A 104 -13.54 -3.81 14.74
N LEU A 105 -13.99 -4.23 13.56
CA LEU A 105 -15.40 -4.35 13.19
C LEU A 105 -15.76 -5.84 13.00
N PRO A 106 -16.31 -6.52 14.03
CA PRO A 106 -16.81 -7.88 13.89
C PRO A 106 -17.86 -7.90 12.78
N GLY A 107 -17.60 -8.67 11.73
CA GLY A 107 -18.34 -8.64 10.48
C GLY A 107 -19.85 -8.80 10.67
N GLN A 108 -20.59 -7.71 10.51
CA GLN A 108 -21.84 -7.82 9.80
C GLN A 108 -21.53 -7.57 8.33
N PRO A 109 -21.96 -8.44 7.40
CA PRO A 109 -21.99 -8.07 6.00
C PRO A 109 -22.87 -6.83 5.91
N HIS A 110 -22.26 -5.67 5.64
CA HIS A 110 -23.04 -4.52 5.22
C HIS A 110 -23.61 -4.91 3.87
N GLU A 111 -24.85 -5.39 3.87
CA GLU A 111 -25.69 -5.33 2.69
C GLU A 111 -25.55 -3.92 2.15
N GLY A 112 -24.92 -3.80 0.98
CA GLY A 112 -24.73 -2.52 0.32
C GLY A 112 -26.06 -1.80 0.32
N LEU A 113 -26.04 -0.53 0.74
CA LEU A 113 -27.19 0.36 0.88
C LEU A 113 -28.30 0.02 -0.13
N LEU A 114 -29.22 -0.88 0.26
CA LEU A 114 -30.42 -1.14 -0.51
C LEU A 114 -31.30 0.08 -0.24
N LEU A 115 -31.20 1.05 -1.14
CA LEU A 115 -32.17 2.14 -1.25
C LEU A 115 -33.53 1.48 -1.54
N ARG A 116 -34.23 1.10 -0.47
CA ARG A 116 -35.61 0.66 -0.55
C ARG A 116 -36.45 1.90 -0.79
N PHE A 117 -36.68 2.21 -2.05
CA PHE A 117 -37.69 3.19 -2.43
C PHE A 117 -39.06 2.63 -2.02
N PRO A 118 -39.79 3.27 -1.09
CA PRO A 118 -41.22 3.02 -0.98
C PRO A 118 -41.86 3.57 -2.26
N TYR A 119 -42.89 2.91 -2.76
CA TYR A 119 -43.62 3.22 -4.01
C TYR A 119 -43.05 2.60 -5.29
N ALA A 120 -43.33 1.32 -5.49
CA ALA A 120 -43.77 0.82 -6.79
C ALA A 120 -45.16 0.21 -6.59
N ALA A 121 -46.04 0.51 -7.53
CA ALA A 121 -47.51 0.46 -7.50
C ALA A 121 -48.14 -0.87 -7.06
#